data_AF-A0A7S0AJI6-F1
#
_entry.id   AF-A0A7S0AJI6-F1
#
_cell.length_a   1.000
_cell.length_b   1.000
_cell.length_c   1.000
_cell.angle_alpha   90.00
_cell.angle_beta   90.00
_cell.angle_gamma   90.00
#
_symmetry.space_group_name_H-M   'P 1'
#
loop_
_entity.id
_entity.type
_entity.pdbx_description
1 polymer ?
#
loop_
_entity_poly.entity_id
_entity_poly.type
_entity_poly.pdbx_seq_one_letter_code
_entity_poly.pdbx_strand_id
1 'polypeptide(L)'
;AFIEAHRLAENKLVSYLENSSIVSDSIGTELHDLLRGAIQAILGESQVQVEKAEQLLKDIDPRDLNCITSHYVSIILLHRLSLRIEASAADGTLKEKEAQLYLNRVKRNIAHAHLCPSCHADSSSSAADGSVSMSTTLPAK
;
A
#
# COMPACT_ATOMS: atom_id res chain seq x y z
N ALA A 1 -6.41 0.53 4.73
CA ALA A 1 -6.58 -0.33 3.53
C ALA A 1 -7.47 -1.56 3.79
N PHE A 2 -6.98 -2.70 4.34
CA PHE A 2 -7.79 -3.92 4.53
C PHE A 2 -9.02 -3.68 5.43
N ILE A 3 -8.79 -3.21 6.67
CA ILE A 3 -9.87 -2.91 7.64
C ILE A 3 -10.87 -1.89 7.08
N GLU A 4 -10.38 -0.82 6.46
CA GLU A 4 -11.25 0.19 5.84
C GLU A 4 -12.04 -0.34 4.65
N ALA A 5 -11.46 -1.23 3.84
CA ALA A 5 -12.16 -1.85 2.73
C ALA A 5 -13.29 -2.75 3.22
N HIS A 6 -13.06 -3.52 4.29
CA HIS A 6 -14.09 -4.29 4.98
C HIS A 6 -15.20 -3.39 5.50
N ARG A 7 -14.87 -2.32 6.25
CA ARG A 7 -15.85 -1.35 6.75
C ARG A 7 -16.67 -0.69 5.62
N LEU A 8 -16.03 -0.36 4.50
CA LEU A 8 -16.71 0.23 3.35
C LEU A 8 -17.63 -0.77 2.64
N ALA A 9 -17.21 -2.04 2.54
CA ALA A 9 -18.03 -3.10 1.99
C ALA A 9 -19.23 -3.41 2.89
N GLU A 10 -19.02 -3.48 4.21
CA GLU A 10 -20.08 -3.65 5.22
C GLU A 10 -21.11 -2.53 5.11
N ASN A 11 -20.67 -1.28 5.09
CA ASN A 11 -21.57 -0.12 4.94
C ASN A 11 -22.44 -0.23 3.68
N LYS A 12 -21.84 -0.64 2.55
CA LYS A 12 -22.60 -0.84 1.30
C LYS A 12 -23.60 -1.99 1.43
N LEU A 13 -23.21 -3.13 2.01
CA LEU A 13 -24.08 -4.29 2.22
C LEU A 13 -25.26 -3.98 3.13
N VAL A 14 -25.03 -3.21 4.20
CA VAL A 14 -26.08 -2.74 5.11
C VAL A 14 -27.04 -1.82 4.35
N SER A 15 -26.53 -0.85 3.58
CA SER A 15 -27.38 0.01 2.75
C SER A 15 -28.21 -0.78 1.72
N TYR A 16 -27.66 -1.86 1.15
CA TYR A 16 -28.44 -2.74 0.26
C TYR A 16 -29.60 -3.43 1.00
N LEU A 17 -29.39 -3.90 2.22
CA LEU A 17 -30.43 -4.51 3.07
C LEU A 17 -31.54 -3.53 3.44
N GLU A 18 -31.16 -2.31 3.84
CA GLU A 18 -32.10 -1.27 4.23
C GLU A 18 -32.94 -0.81 3.04
N ASN A 19 -32.32 -0.69 1.86
CA ASN A 19 -33.01 -0.31 0.63
C ASN A 19 -33.81 -1.46 0.01
N SER A 20 -33.40 -2.72 0.16
CA SER A 20 -34.13 -3.89 -0.36
C SER A 20 -35.42 -4.16 0.39
N SER A 21 -35.53 -3.73 1.65
CA SER A 21 -36.78 -3.78 2.42
C SER A 21 -37.91 -2.97 1.77
N ILE A 22 -37.59 -2.01 0.89
CA ILE A 22 -38.56 -1.19 0.15
C ILE A 22 -39.08 -1.94 -1.10
N VAL A 23 -38.38 -2.97 -1.58
CA VAL A 23 -38.71 -3.76 -2.79
C VAL A 23 -39.50 -5.04 -2.47
N SER A 24 -39.80 -5.26 -1.18
CA SER A 24 -40.45 -6.45 -0.62
C SER A 24 -41.85 -6.75 -1.16
N ASP A 25 -42.48 -5.84 -1.91
CA ASP A 25 -43.78 -6.07 -2.54
C ASP A 25 -43.70 -7.00 -3.77
N SER A 26 -42.48 -7.28 -4.29
CA SER A 26 -42.29 -8.04 -5.54
C SER A 26 -41.53 -9.37 -5.38
N ILE A 27 -40.79 -9.54 -4.29
CA ILE A 27 -39.93 -10.69 -4.02
C ILE A 27 -40.48 -11.41 -2.80
N GLY A 28 -40.85 -12.70 -2.94
CA GLY A 28 -41.43 -13.48 -1.85
C GLY A 28 -40.61 -13.42 -0.56
N THR A 29 -41.31 -13.40 0.58
CA THR A 29 -40.74 -13.26 1.93
C THR A 29 -39.60 -14.25 2.22
N GLU A 30 -39.68 -15.47 1.69
CA GLU A 30 -38.64 -16.50 1.85
C GLU A 30 -37.30 -16.12 1.22
N LEU A 31 -37.31 -15.48 0.04
CA LEU A 31 -36.07 -15.06 -0.63
C LEU A 31 -35.44 -13.86 0.09
N HIS A 32 -36.27 -12.97 0.63
CA HIS A 32 -35.81 -11.84 1.43
C HIS A 32 -35.16 -12.31 2.74
N ASP A 33 -35.75 -13.28 3.43
CA ASP A 33 -35.19 -13.85 4.66
C ASP A 33 -33.90 -14.63 4.40
N LEU A 34 -33.81 -15.37 3.29
CA LEU A 34 -32.59 -16.05 2.86
C LEU A 34 -31.46 -15.04 2.57
N LEU A 35 -31.75 -13.96 1.83
CA LEU A 35 -30.78 -12.92 1.51
C LEU A 35 -30.29 -12.22 2.78
N ARG A 36 -31.20 -11.92 3.72
CA ARG A 36 -30.85 -11.34 5.02
C ARG A 36 -29.93 -12.25 5.82
N GLY A 37 -30.22 -13.55 5.89
CA GLY A 37 -29.37 -14.52 6.56
C GLY A 37 -27.97 -14.63 5.93
N ALA A 38 -27.90 -14.65 4.60
CA ALA A 38 -26.61 -14.70 3.88
C ALA A 38 -25.77 -13.44 4.12
N ILE A 39 -26.37 -12.26 4.06
CA ILE A 39 -25.65 -11.00 4.30
C ILE A 39 -25.19 -10.92 5.77
N GLN A 40 -26.01 -11.34 6.73
CA GLN A 40 -25.59 -11.41 8.14
C GLN A 40 -24.41 -12.35 8.36
N ALA A 41 -24.37 -13.50 7.69
CA ALA A 41 -23.23 -14.40 7.75
C ALA A 41 -21.95 -13.76 7.20
N ILE A 42 -22.04 -13.05 6.08
CA ILE A 42 -20.93 -12.32 5.47
C ILE A 42 -20.43 -11.20 6.39
N LEU A 43 -21.32 -10.42 6.99
CA LEU A 43 -20.97 -9.36 7.94
C LEU A 43 -20.27 -9.96 9.19
N GLY A 44 -20.77 -11.09 9.69
CA GLY A 44 -20.15 -11.80 10.82
C GLY A 44 -18.74 -12.28 10.51
N GLU A 45 -18.51 -12.87 9.32
CA GLU A 45 -17.18 -13.28 8.89
C GLU A 45 -16.24 -12.09 8.69
N SER A 46 -16.74 -11.01 8.06
CA SER A 46 -15.99 -9.77 7.87
C SER A 46 -15.49 -9.19 9.20
N GLN A 47 -16.35 -9.15 10.22
CA GLN A 47 -16.02 -8.67 11.55
C GLN A 47 -14.89 -9.50 12.18
N VAL A 48 -14.95 -10.83 12.12
CA VAL A 48 -13.91 -11.72 12.65
C VAL A 48 -12.56 -11.48 11.95
N GLN A 49 -12.58 -11.28 10.63
CA GLN A 49 -11.36 -10.98 9.87
C GLN A 49 -10.77 -9.62 10.25
N VAL A 50 -11.60 -8.60 10.46
CA VAL A 50 -11.18 -7.27 10.93
C VAL A 50 -10.58 -7.36 12.33
N GLU A 51 -11.24 -8.03 13.27
CA GLU A 51 -10.74 -8.19 14.65
C GLU A 51 -9.39 -8.92 14.66
N LYS A 52 -9.24 -9.96 13.85
CA LYS A 52 -7.96 -10.68 13.71
C LYS A 52 -6.87 -9.77 13.14
N ALA A 53 -7.19 -8.96 12.12
CA ALA A 53 -6.25 -8.01 11.55
C ALA A 53 -5.85 -6.92 12.57
N GLU A 54 -6.80 -6.40 13.35
CA GLU A 54 -6.53 -5.43 14.40
C GLU A 54 -5.67 -6.01 15.53
N GLN A 55 -5.91 -7.27 15.93
CA GLN A 55 -5.06 -7.96 16.90
C GLN A 55 -3.63 -8.12 16.39
N LEU A 56 -3.45 -8.58 15.15
CA LEU A 56 -2.13 -8.72 14.55
C LEU A 56 -1.36 -7.39 14.47
N LEU A 57 -2.05 -6.28 14.27
CA LEU A 57 -1.42 -4.96 14.22
C LEU A 57 -1.03 -4.41 15.59
N LYS A 58 -1.62 -4.87 16.70
CA LYS A 58 -1.29 -4.39 18.05
C LYS A 58 0.12 -4.79 18.50
N ASP A 59 0.61 -5.94 18.04
CA ASP A 59 1.85 -6.53 18.50
C ASP A 59 3.07 -6.20 17.61
N ILE A 60 2.88 -5.40 16.55
CA ILE A 60 3.93 -5.04 15.59
C ILE A 60 4.64 -3.76 16.03
N ASP A 61 5.98 -3.73 15.95
CA ASP A 61 6.76 -2.50 16.18
C ASP A 61 6.29 -1.42 15.18
N PRO A 62 5.86 -0.23 15.65
CA PRO A 62 5.47 0.87 14.79
C PRO A 62 6.50 1.24 13.72
N ARG A 63 7.80 1.03 13.98
CA ARG A 63 8.88 1.29 13.01
C ARG A 63 8.84 0.31 11.84
N ASP A 64 8.60 -0.96 12.11
CA ASP A 64 8.48 -1.99 11.08
C ASP A 64 7.23 -1.76 10.24
N LEU A 65 6.11 -1.45 10.90
CA LEU A 65 4.88 -1.07 10.22
C LEU A 65 5.09 0.15 9.31
N ASN A 66 5.80 1.17 9.80
CA ASN A 66 6.11 2.35 9.00
C ASN A 66 7.07 2.03 7.82
N CYS A 67 8.06 1.15 8.01
CA CYS A 67 8.94 0.77 6.90
C CYS A 67 8.16 0.00 5.83
N ILE A 68 7.37 -0.99 6.23
CA ILE A 68 6.53 -1.78 5.33
C ILE A 68 5.55 -0.87 4.58
N THR A 69 4.90 0.05 5.29
CA THR A 69 3.95 1.00 4.68
C THR A 69 4.67 1.91 3.68
N SER A 70 5.80 2.50 4.06
CA SER A 70 6.59 3.38 3.18
C SER A 70 7.08 2.65 1.93
N HIS A 71 7.47 1.39 2.09
CA HIS A 71 7.89 0.51 1.00
C HIS A 71 6.75 0.30 -0.02
N TYR A 72 5.56 -0.10 0.44
CA TYR A 72 4.40 -0.29 -0.43
C TYR A 72 3.93 1.02 -1.08
N VAL A 73 3.92 2.13 -0.34
CA VAL A 73 3.59 3.45 -0.87
C VAL A 73 4.55 3.84 -1.99
N SER A 74 5.85 3.60 -1.81
CA SER A 74 6.86 3.90 -2.82
C SER A 74 6.61 3.11 -4.12
N ILE A 75 6.29 1.81 -4.02
CA ILE A 75 5.94 0.98 -5.18
C ILE A 75 4.69 1.52 -5.89
N ILE A 76 3.63 1.83 -5.13
CA ILE A 76 2.39 2.39 -5.69
C ILE A 76 2.66 3.70 -6.44
N LEU A 77 3.46 4.58 -5.85
CA LEU A 77 3.84 5.86 -6.46
C LEU A 77 4.64 5.65 -7.75
N LEU A 78 5.56 4.69 -7.78
CA LEU A 78 6.32 4.36 -8.99
C LEU A 78 5.41 3.85 -10.12
N HIS A 79 4.45 2.97 -9.83
CA HIS A 79 3.48 2.52 -10.83
C HIS A 79 2.56 3.65 -11.32
N ARG A 80 2.11 4.54 -10.41
CA ARG A 80 1.32 5.71 -10.81
C ARG A 80 2.14 6.67 -11.67
N LEU A 81 3.42 6.83 -11.35
CA LEU A 81 4.33 7.66 -12.12
C LEU A 81 4.53 7.09 -13.53
N SER A 82 4.67 5.77 -13.71
CA SER A 82 4.79 5.18 -15.05
C SER A 82 3.54 5.46 -15.89
N LEU A 83 2.34 5.27 -15.33
CA LEU A 83 1.09 5.58 -16.02
C LEU A 83 0.99 7.06 -16.42
N ARG A 84 1.46 7.96 -15.55
CA ARG A 84 1.46 9.40 -15.85
C ARG A 84 2.46 9.76 -16.96
N ILE A 85 3.63 9.13 -16.97
CA ILE A 85 4.62 9.33 -18.04
C ILE A 85 4.06 8.83 -19.39
N GLU A 86 3.40 7.68 -19.40
CA GLU A 86 2.74 7.14 -20.60
C GLU A 86 1.65 8.08 -21.10
N ALA A 87 0.79 8.59 -20.21
CA ALA A 87 -0.22 9.58 -20.56
C ALA A 87 0.39 10.88 -21.12
N SER A 88 1.46 11.40 -20.50
CA SER A 88 2.17 12.59 -20.96
C SER A 88 2.95 12.40 -22.27
N ALA A 89 3.30 11.17 -22.62
CA ALA A 89 3.85 10.87 -23.95
C ALA A 89 2.74 10.85 -25.00
N ALA A 90 1.58 10.28 -24.66
CA ALA A 90 0.44 10.17 -25.55
C ALA A 90 -0.20 11.53 -25.87
N ASP A 91 -0.23 12.45 -24.90
CA ASP A 91 -0.77 13.81 -25.07
C ASP A 91 0.22 14.80 -25.72
N GLY A 92 1.46 14.36 -25.99
CA GLY A 92 2.50 15.17 -26.63
C GLY A 92 3.20 16.18 -25.71
N THR A 93 2.88 16.20 -24.42
CA THR A 93 3.55 17.06 -23.42
C THR A 93 5.00 16.65 -23.22
N LEU A 94 5.30 15.35 -23.39
CA LEU A 94 6.62 14.77 -23.23
C LEU A 94 7.07 14.09 -24.52
N LYS A 95 8.32 14.33 -24.95
CA LYS A 95 8.87 13.66 -26.14
C LYS A 95 9.00 12.17 -25.87
N GLU A 96 8.68 11.34 -26.87
CA GLU A 96 8.71 9.88 -26.77
C GLU A 96 10.05 9.33 -26.25
N LYS A 97 11.17 9.90 -26.71
CA LYS A 97 12.52 9.51 -26.23
C LYS A 97 12.75 9.84 -24.74
N GLU A 98 12.22 10.97 -24.27
CA GLU A 98 12.31 11.38 -22.87
C GLU A 98 11.39 10.53 -22.00
N ALA A 99 10.18 10.25 -22.48
CA ALA A 99 9.24 9.32 -21.84
C ALA A 99 9.85 7.94 -21.65
N GLN A 100 10.48 7.39 -22.70
CA GLN A 100 11.13 6.08 -22.63
C GLN A 100 12.27 6.05 -21.61
N LEU A 101 13.07 7.13 -21.52
CA LEU A 101 14.13 7.25 -20.51
C LEU A 101 13.55 7.22 -19.09
N TYR A 102 12.49 7.98 -18.83
CA TYR A 102 11.85 8.00 -17.52
C TYR A 102 11.18 6.66 -17.18
N LEU A 103 10.49 6.04 -18.13
CA LEU A 103 9.90 4.72 -17.94
C LEU A 103 10.95 3.65 -17.61
N ASN A 104 12.09 3.66 -18.32
CA ASN A 104 13.19 2.75 -18.03
C ASN A 104 13.80 2.99 -16.63
N ARG A 105 13.82 4.24 -16.16
CA ARG A 105 14.26 4.57 -14.79
C ARG A 105 13.26 4.08 -13.75
N VAL A 106 11.96 4.32 -13.97
CA VAL A 106 10.89 3.85 -13.08
C VAL A 106 10.89 2.32 -12.99
N LYS A 107 10.98 1.61 -14.12
CA LYS A 107 11.07 0.14 -14.15
C LYS A 107 12.24 -0.40 -13.33
N ARG A 108 13.42 0.21 -13.44
CA ARG A 108 14.59 -0.15 -12.60
C ARG A 108 14.33 0.10 -11.12
N ASN A 109 13.71 1.23 -10.77
CA ASN A 109 13.39 1.53 -9.38
C ASN A 109 12.34 0.58 -8.79
N ILE A 110 11.36 0.15 -9.59
CA ILE A 110 10.38 -0.88 -9.18
C ILE A 110 11.10 -2.21 -8.93
N ALA A 111 11.94 -2.65 -9.87
CA ALA A 111 12.74 -3.86 -9.71
C ALA A 111 13.62 -3.80 -8.45
N HIS A 112 14.27 -2.66 -8.19
CA HIS A 112 15.07 -2.46 -6.98
C HIS A 112 14.23 -2.44 -5.71
N ALA A 113 13.04 -1.82 -5.72
CA ALA A 113 12.14 -1.84 -4.59
C ALA A 113 11.78 -3.28 -4.20
N HIS A 114 11.43 -4.13 -5.17
CA HIS A 114 11.14 -5.54 -4.92
C HIS A 114 12.32 -6.37 -4.37
N LEU A 115 13.55 -5.87 -4.49
CA LEU A 115 14.77 -6.52 -3.99
C LEU A 115 15.21 -6.01 -2.60
N CYS A 116 14.48 -5.08 -1.99
CA CYS A 116 14.90 -4.43 -0.73
C CYS A 116 15.06 -5.47 0.40
N PRO A 117 16.29 -5.71 0.90
CA PRO A 117 16.49 -6.49 2.11
C PRO A 117 16.02 -5.64 3.30
N SER A 118 15.19 -6.24 4.15
CA SER A 118 14.76 -5.81 5.48
C SER A 118 15.44 -4.55 6.05
N CYS A 119 14.63 -3.56 6.45
CA CYS A 119 15.02 -2.26 7.01
C CYS A 119 15.71 -2.30 8.39
N HIS A 120 16.34 -3.40 8.77
CA HIS A 120 17.17 -3.50 9.97
C HIS A 120 18.64 -3.40 9.58
N ALA A 121 19.05 -2.23 9.09
CA ALA A 121 20.42 -1.81 9.32
C ALA A 121 20.44 -1.22 10.72
N ASP A 122 20.93 -2.01 11.68
CA ASP A 122 21.04 -1.66 13.08
C ASP A 122 21.56 -0.23 13.23
N SER A 123 20.73 0.62 13.86
CA SER A 123 21.13 1.95 14.31
C SER A 123 22.00 1.82 15.58
N SER A 124 23.05 1.01 15.49
CA SER A 124 24.05 0.78 16.54
C SER A 124 25.46 1.13 16.06
N SER A 125 25.64 2.19 15.27
CA SER A 125 26.95 2.86 15.20
C SER A 125 27.05 3.89 16.33
N SER A 126 27.26 3.34 17.53
CA SER A 126 27.88 4.02 18.66
C SER A 126 29.16 4.73 18.22
N ALA A 127 29.38 5.90 18.82
CA ALA A 127 30.57 6.74 18.74
C ALA A 127 31.89 5.99 18.51
N ALA A 128 32.66 6.46 17.52
CA ALA A 128 34.11 6.33 17.51
C ALA A 128 34.72 7.61 16.93
N ASP A 129 35.25 8.37 17.87
CA ASP A 129 36.20 9.47 17.75
C ASP A 129 37.33 9.14 16.76
N GLY A 130 37.74 10.14 15.96
CA GLY A 130 38.62 9.90 14.81
C GLY A 130 39.29 11.16 14.28
N SER A 131 39.91 11.93 15.17
CA SER A 131 41.16 12.68 14.96
C SER A 131 41.53 12.99 13.49
N VAL A 132 41.32 14.24 13.09
CA VAL A 132 41.93 14.84 11.89
C VAL A 132 43.44 14.91 12.10
N SER A 133 44.21 14.08 11.39
CA SER A 133 45.65 14.25 11.23
C SER A 133 45.94 14.59 9.77
N MET A 134 46.19 15.87 9.50
CA MET A 134 46.76 16.32 8.24
C MET A 134 48.24 15.95 8.20
N SER A 135 48.61 15.03 7.30
CA SER A 135 50.00 14.77 6.95
C SER A 135 50.26 15.28 5.54
N THR A 136 50.84 16.46 5.44
CA THR A 136 51.35 17.06 4.20
C THR A 136 52.64 16.36 3.80
N THR A 137 52.62 15.64 2.67
CA THR A 137 53.85 15.14 2.05
C THR A 137 54.14 15.94 0.78
N LEU A 138 55.21 16.74 0.81
CA LEU A 138 55.83 17.39 -0.34
C LEU A 138 56.51 16.34 -1.22
N PRO A 139 56.38 16.39 -2.56
CA PRO A 139 57.21 15.59 -3.44
C PRO A 139 58.58 16.26 -3.61
N ALA A 140 59.64 15.48 -3.42
CA ALA A 140 60.99 15.84 -3.80
C ALA A 140 61.36 15.16 -5.13
N LYS A 141 61.94 15.98 -6.01
CA LYS A 141 62.53 15.74 -7.34
C LYS A 141 61.60 15.93 -8.54
#